data_AF-A0A4Z1IPD4-F1
#
_entry.id   AF-A0A4Z1IPD4-F1
#
_cell.length_a   1.000
_cell.length_b   1.000
_cell.length_c   1.000
_cell.angle_alpha   90.00
_cell.angle_beta   90.00
_cell.angle_gamma   90.00
#
_symmetry.space_group_name_H-M   'P 1'
#
loop_
_entity.id
_entity.type
_entity.pdbx_description
1 polymer ?
#
loop_
_entity_poly.entity_id
_entity_poly.type
_entity_poly.pdbx_seq_one_letter_code
_entity_poly.pdbx_strand_id
1 'polypeptide(L)'
;MIGRPNPLGGSDSSQIEFVSDRSKSIIGLWASSGLKVDTLDTVFEAQLPASVIRFRSANCRPVWDPSWKVHKDGDSVVDSTRLHGLGAIFNDEMNSETLGLGIDGSLYHFTTLNVRAWQFLSYVANLARSSGLVGGRPWDGSADLEPKQSPANMQVDGDILKRILENDKLEAMFGIGHRQTDENKRQFKRFCMLLESMHEGNLETSHDPNVYIEQAYDDLGVFLRPVI
;
A
#
# COMPACT_ATOMS: atom_id res chain seq x y z
N MET A 1 -15.31 4.99 17.79
CA MET A 1 -14.88 4.41 19.09
C MET A 1 -13.37 4.36 19.06
N ILE A 2 -12.72 5.11 19.94
CA ILE A 2 -11.25 5.25 19.97
C ILE A 2 -10.70 4.03 20.73
N GLY A 3 -9.93 3.19 20.04
CA GLY A 3 -9.27 2.03 20.65
C GLY A 3 -8.26 2.48 21.70
N ARG A 4 -8.33 1.88 22.90
CA ARG A 4 -7.35 2.11 23.97
C ARG A 4 -6.06 1.35 23.68
N PRO A 5 -4.88 1.89 24.04
CA PRO A 5 -3.63 1.14 23.98
C PRO A 5 -3.60 0.07 25.09
N ASN A 6 -3.03 -1.09 24.74
CA ASN A 6 -2.98 -2.30 25.57
C ASN A 6 -2.04 -2.09 26.79
N PRO A 7 -2.47 -2.38 28.05
CA PRO A 7 -1.66 -2.10 29.25
C PRO A 7 -0.78 -3.27 29.74
N LEU A 8 -0.54 -4.32 28.95
CA LEU A 8 0.30 -5.44 29.36
C LEU A 8 1.30 -5.80 28.26
N GLY A 9 2.58 -5.59 28.53
CA GLY A 9 3.70 -5.93 27.66
C GLY A 9 3.85 -7.44 27.53
N GLY A 10 3.31 -7.98 26.44
CA GLY A 10 3.60 -9.29 25.88
C GLY A 10 3.81 -9.13 24.38
N SER A 11 4.87 -9.75 23.85
CA SER A 11 5.23 -9.73 22.43
C SER A 11 4.26 -10.56 21.58
N ASP A 12 3.01 -10.11 21.46
CA ASP A 12 2.06 -10.68 20.50
C ASP A 12 2.21 -9.92 19.18
N SER A 13 3.17 -10.35 18.34
CA SER A 13 3.23 -9.97 16.92
C SER A 13 1.99 -10.51 16.26
N SER A 14 0.91 -9.75 16.35
CA SER A 14 -0.38 -10.27 15.94
C SER A 14 -0.41 -10.29 14.42
N GLN A 15 -0.68 -11.48 13.87
CA GLN A 15 -0.47 -11.81 12.48
C GLN A 15 -1.78 -11.58 11.72
N ILE A 16 -1.71 -10.97 10.52
CA ILE A 16 -2.88 -10.83 9.66
C ILE A 16 -2.99 -12.08 8.78
N GLU A 17 -4.07 -12.82 8.93
CA GLU A 17 -4.36 -14.01 8.12
C GLU A 17 -5.17 -13.64 6.87
N PHE A 18 -4.78 -14.20 5.72
CA PHE A 18 -5.43 -13.96 4.44
C PHE A 18 -6.34 -15.15 4.11
N VAL A 19 -7.62 -14.85 3.85
CA VAL A 19 -8.61 -15.84 3.41
C VAL A 19 -9.14 -15.43 2.05
N SER A 20 -9.34 -16.39 1.15
CA SER A 20 -10.01 -16.16 -0.13
C SER A 20 -11.22 -17.07 -0.27
N ASP A 21 -12.23 -16.61 -1.00
CA ASP A 21 -13.46 -17.34 -1.24
C ASP A 21 -13.73 -17.56 -2.74
N ARG A 22 -14.88 -18.21 -3.03
CA ARG A 22 -15.34 -18.45 -4.42
C ARG A 22 -15.91 -17.21 -5.11
N SER A 23 -16.14 -16.12 -4.37
CA SER A 23 -16.58 -14.83 -4.92
C SER A 23 -15.42 -13.98 -5.42
N LYS A 24 -14.20 -14.53 -5.39
CA LYS A 24 -12.93 -13.88 -5.76
C LYS A 24 -12.59 -12.74 -4.80
N SER A 25 -13.10 -12.81 -3.58
CA SER A 25 -12.74 -11.89 -2.51
C SER A 25 -11.50 -12.39 -1.77
N ILE A 26 -10.79 -11.45 -1.15
CA ILE A 26 -9.79 -11.70 -0.13
C ILE A 26 -10.15 -10.89 1.10
N ILE A 27 -10.04 -11.54 2.25
CA ILE A 27 -10.33 -10.96 3.55
C ILE A 27 -9.09 -11.09 4.42
N GLY A 28 -8.67 -9.98 5.03
CA GLY A 28 -7.65 -9.97 6.07
C GLY A 28 -8.30 -10.06 7.44
N LEU A 29 -7.93 -11.08 8.21
CA LEU A 29 -8.46 -11.33 9.55
C LEU A 29 -7.38 -11.11 10.61
N TRP A 30 -7.81 -10.57 11.74
CA TRP A 30 -6.97 -10.34 12.91
C TRP A 30 -7.55 -11.01 14.13
N ALA A 31 -6.73 -11.76 14.87
CA ALA A 31 -7.13 -12.33 16.14
C ALA A 31 -7.13 -11.27 17.25
N SER A 32 -8.31 -10.93 17.76
CA SER A 32 -8.45 -10.02 18.90
C SER A 32 -8.31 -10.81 20.20
N SER A 33 -7.07 -10.95 20.68
CA SER A 33 -6.76 -11.56 21.97
C SER A 33 -7.18 -10.62 23.12
N GLY A 34 -7.97 -11.11 24.08
CA GLY A 34 -8.31 -10.35 25.30
C GLY A 34 -9.80 -10.31 25.67
N LEU A 35 -10.68 -10.88 24.84
CA LEU A 35 -12.07 -11.15 25.19
C LEU A 35 -12.22 -12.58 25.71
N LYS A 36 -13.28 -12.86 26.49
CA LYS A 36 -13.58 -14.22 27.02
C LYS A 36 -13.77 -15.28 25.92
N VAL A 37 -13.93 -14.84 24.68
CA VAL A 37 -14.03 -15.64 23.47
C VAL A 37 -13.07 -15.00 22.48
N ASP A 38 -12.17 -15.79 21.91
CA ASP A 38 -11.30 -15.34 20.84
C ASP A 38 -12.16 -15.01 19.62
N THR A 39 -12.11 -13.75 19.15
CA THR A 39 -12.82 -13.29 17.95
C THR A 39 -11.84 -12.95 16.85
N LEU A 40 -12.25 -13.20 15.60
CA LEU A 40 -11.54 -12.76 14.41
C LEU A 40 -12.23 -11.50 13.88
N ASP A 41 -11.50 -10.39 13.85
CA ASP A 41 -11.96 -9.13 13.31
C ASP A 41 -11.49 -8.94 11.87
N THR A 42 -12.40 -8.50 11.00
CA THR A 42 -12.08 -8.18 9.62
C THR A 42 -11.36 -6.83 9.54
N VAL A 43 -10.13 -6.85 9.03
CA VAL A 43 -9.27 -5.66 8.91
C VAL A 43 -9.40 -5.03 7.52
N PHE A 44 -9.47 -5.86 6.49
CA PHE A 44 -9.65 -5.42 5.11
C PHE A 44 -10.43 -6.46 4.29
N GLU A 45 -11.04 -5.97 3.22
CA GLU A 45 -11.63 -6.76 2.15
C GLU A 45 -11.08 -6.24 0.82
N ALA A 46 -10.83 -7.15 -0.11
CA ALA A 46 -10.35 -6.85 -1.45
C ALA A 46 -11.04 -7.74 -2.48
N GLN A 47 -11.27 -7.22 -3.67
CA GLN A 47 -11.83 -7.96 -4.79
C GLN A 47 -10.75 -8.21 -5.83
N LEU A 48 -10.64 -9.46 -6.29
CA LEU A 48 -9.71 -9.87 -7.33
C LEU A 48 -10.40 -10.37 -8.61
N PRO A 49 -9.66 -10.41 -9.74
CA PRO A 49 -10.14 -11.01 -10.99
C PRO A 49 -10.42 -12.52 -10.89
N ALA A 50 -9.69 -13.24 -10.04
CA ALA A 50 -9.83 -14.68 -9.79
C ALA A 50 -9.66 -15.03 -8.30
N SER A 51 -10.28 -16.14 -7.88
CA SER A 51 -10.14 -16.67 -6.52
C SER A 51 -8.74 -17.20 -6.28
N VAL A 52 -8.17 -16.90 -5.12
CA VAL A 52 -6.86 -17.43 -4.71
C VAL A 52 -7.05 -18.79 -4.05
N ILE A 53 -6.35 -19.79 -4.59
CA ILE A 53 -6.39 -21.17 -4.06
C ILE A 53 -5.30 -21.41 -3.01
N ARG A 54 -4.26 -20.57 -2.98
CA ARG A 54 -3.11 -20.76 -2.10
C ARG A 54 -2.36 -19.46 -1.88
N PHE A 55 -2.17 -19.09 -0.61
CA PHE A 55 -1.25 -18.04 -0.20
C PHE A 55 0.12 -18.60 0.18
N ARG A 56 1.20 -17.89 -0.13
CA ARG A 56 2.57 -18.25 0.24
C ARG A 56 3.40 -17.03 0.60
N SER A 57 4.16 -17.15 1.69
CA SER A 57 5.25 -16.24 2.01
C SER A 57 6.44 -16.50 1.09
N ALA A 58 7.01 -15.45 0.51
CA ALA A 58 8.19 -15.53 -0.32
C ALA A 58 8.96 -14.20 -0.29
N ASN A 59 10.28 -14.28 -0.40
CA ASN A 59 11.09 -13.10 -0.68
C ASN A 59 11.21 -13.03 -2.21
N CYS A 60 10.48 -12.10 -2.83
CA CYS A 60 10.43 -11.97 -4.30
C CYS A 60 11.24 -10.79 -4.84
N ARG A 61 11.78 -9.97 -3.95
CA ARG A 61 12.59 -8.81 -4.34
C ARG A 61 13.88 -9.25 -5.02
N PRO A 62 14.42 -8.43 -5.93
CA PRO A 62 15.72 -8.72 -6.51
C PRO A 62 16.82 -8.75 -5.44
N VAL A 63 17.82 -9.63 -5.62
CA VAL A 63 18.91 -9.81 -4.63
C VAL A 63 19.77 -8.57 -4.40
N TRP A 64 19.71 -7.60 -5.32
CA TRP A 64 20.38 -6.30 -5.21
C TRP A 64 19.53 -5.22 -4.55
N ASP A 65 18.27 -5.51 -4.20
CA ASP A 65 17.43 -4.59 -3.44
C ASP A 65 17.99 -4.46 -2.01
N PRO A 66 18.24 -3.23 -1.50
CA PRO A 66 18.67 -3.03 -0.11
C PRO A 66 17.73 -3.62 0.94
N SER A 67 16.45 -3.82 0.60
CA SER A 67 15.45 -4.47 1.46
C SER A 67 15.47 -6.00 1.39
N TRP A 68 16.29 -6.60 0.53
CA TRP A 68 16.47 -8.05 0.45
C TRP A 68 17.23 -8.59 1.67
N LYS A 69 16.52 -9.29 2.56
CA LYS A 69 17.10 -9.99 3.70
C LYS A 69 17.18 -11.48 3.39
N VAL A 70 18.33 -11.93 2.87
CA VAL A 70 18.69 -13.36 2.89
C VAL A 70 19.85 -13.52 3.85
N HIS A 71 19.62 -14.35 4.87
CA HIS A 71 20.55 -14.81 5.91
C HIS A 71 22.02 -14.47 5.62
N LYS A 72 22.47 -13.30 6.05
CA LYS A 72 23.88 -13.12 6.41
C LYS A 72 23.97 -13.49 7.87
N ASP A 73 24.42 -14.72 8.13
CA ASP A 73 24.77 -15.16 9.47
C ASP A 73 25.68 -14.10 10.13
N GLY A 74 25.23 -13.55 11.26
CA GLY A 74 26.10 -12.84 12.19
C GLY A 74 26.00 -11.32 12.25
N ASP A 75 25.26 -10.64 11.39
CA ASP A 75 25.11 -9.18 11.49
C ASP A 75 23.73 -8.81 12.07
N SER A 76 23.76 -8.27 13.29
CA SER A 76 22.63 -7.59 13.93
C SER A 76 22.34 -6.29 13.17
N VAL A 77 21.70 -6.38 12.02
CA VAL A 77 21.36 -5.21 11.21
C VAL A 77 20.03 -4.65 11.70
N VAL A 78 20.11 -3.67 12.61
CA VAL A 78 19.07 -2.67 12.79
C VAL A 78 18.98 -1.88 11.49
N ASP A 79 18.22 -2.39 10.54
CA ASP A 79 17.77 -1.60 9.41
C ASP A 79 16.31 -1.96 9.14
N SER A 80 15.44 -1.07 9.61
CA SER A 80 14.07 -0.97 9.14
C SER A 80 14.17 -0.76 7.64
N THR A 81 13.85 -1.79 6.85
CA THR A 81 13.87 -1.70 5.39
C THR A 81 13.13 -0.44 4.96
N ARG A 82 13.60 0.27 3.91
CA ARG A 82 12.91 1.47 3.40
C ARG A 82 11.40 1.24 3.26
N LEU A 83 10.99 0.04 2.85
CA LEU A 83 9.58 -0.36 2.75
C LEU A 83 8.82 -0.34 4.09
N HIS A 84 9.43 -0.78 5.20
CA HIS A 84 8.84 -0.65 6.54
C HIS A 84 8.71 0.82 6.96
N GLY A 85 9.72 1.64 6.66
CA GLY A 85 9.66 3.10 6.89
C GLY A 85 8.53 3.79 6.11
N LEU A 86 8.21 3.29 4.91
CA LEU A 86 7.08 3.72 4.10
C LEU A 86 5.74 3.16 4.57
N GLY A 87 5.71 2.31 5.60
CA GLY A 87 4.49 1.82 6.22
C GLY A 87 4.00 0.46 5.74
N ALA A 88 4.84 -0.36 5.09
CA ALA A 88 4.49 -1.77 4.89
C ALA A 88 4.57 -2.57 6.19
N ILE A 89 3.62 -3.49 6.37
CA ILE A 89 3.51 -4.39 7.52
C ILE A 89 3.86 -5.80 7.05
N PHE A 90 4.77 -6.44 7.78
CA PHE A 90 5.18 -7.82 7.52
C PHE A 90 4.68 -8.75 8.61
N ASN A 91 4.32 -9.97 8.21
CA ASN A 91 3.82 -11.01 9.12
C ASN A 91 4.93 -11.81 9.80
N ASP A 92 6.20 -11.61 9.41
CA ASP A 92 7.35 -12.32 9.97
C ASP A 92 8.59 -11.43 10.10
N GLU A 93 9.59 -11.94 10.83
CA GLU A 93 10.87 -11.26 11.07
C GLU A 93 11.75 -11.16 9.82
N MET A 94 11.48 -12.00 8.82
CA MET A 94 12.22 -12.04 7.55
C MET A 94 11.70 -11.01 6.55
N ASN A 95 10.67 -10.24 6.92
CA ASN A 95 9.98 -9.31 6.05
C ASN A 95 9.49 -9.99 4.76
N SER A 96 8.96 -11.21 4.86
CA SER A 96 8.49 -11.93 3.68
C SER A 96 7.25 -11.30 3.07
N GLU A 97 7.18 -11.35 1.76
CA GLU A 97 6.04 -10.84 1.00
C GLU A 97 5.01 -11.95 0.81
N THR A 98 3.73 -11.57 0.71
CA THR A 98 2.64 -12.54 0.53
C THR A 98 2.29 -12.66 -0.94
N LEU A 99 2.33 -13.88 -1.46
CA LEU A 99 1.88 -14.23 -2.82
C LEU A 99 0.56 -15.02 -2.77
N GLY A 100 -0.27 -14.86 -3.80
CA GLY A 100 -1.47 -15.67 -4.02
C GLY A 100 -1.47 -16.31 -5.40
N LEU A 101 -1.68 -17.62 -5.46
CA LEU A 101 -1.92 -18.34 -6.70
C LEU A 101 -3.43 -18.39 -6.99
N GLY A 102 -3.85 -17.80 -8.11
CA GLY A 102 -5.21 -17.84 -8.63
C GLY A 102 -5.60 -19.21 -9.19
N ILE A 103 -6.89 -19.52 -9.17
CA ILE A 103 -7.43 -20.75 -9.79
C ILE A 103 -7.21 -20.82 -11.30
N ASP A 104 -7.02 -19.68 -11.95
CA ASP A 104 -6.76 -19.51 -13.38
C ASP A 104 -5.25 -19.51 -13.71
N GLY A 105 -4.39 -19.70 -12.71
CA GLY A 105 -2.93 -19.63 -12.86
C GLY A 105 -2.34 -18.22 -12.72
N SER A 106 -3.17 -17.19 -12.47
CA SER A 106 -2.68 -15.85 -12.17
C SER A 106 -1.85 -15.85 -10.88
N LEU A 107 -0.83 -15.00 -10.81
CA LEU A 107 -0.04 -14.78 -9.60
C LEU A 107 -0.29 -13.36 -9.09
N TYR A 108 -0.66 -13.26 -7.82
CA TYR A 108 -0.91 -11.99 -7.14
C TYR A 108 0.17 -11.74 -6.08
N HIS A 109 0.61 -10.49 -5.97
CA HIS A 109 1.49 -10.02 -4.90
C HIS A 109 0.67 -9.14 -3.96
N PHE A 110 0.82 -9.35 -2.65
CA PHE A 110 0.15 -8.58 -1.61
C PHE A 110 1.17 -7.94 -0.70
N THR A 111 0.97 -6.64 -0.46
CA THR A 111 1.66 -5.87 0.57
C THR A 111 0.62 -5.33 1.53
N THR A 112 0.74 -5.69 2.81
CA THR A 112 -0.10 -5.10 3.86
C THR A 112 0.43 -3.72 4.20
N LEU A 113 -0.47 -2.75 4.32
CA LEU A 113 -0.12 -1.34 4.53
C LEU A 113 -0.65 -0.86 5.88
N ASN A 114 0.10 0.02 6.53
CA ASN A 114 -0.44 0.84 7.60
C ASN A 114 -1.42 1.87 7.02
N VAL A 115 -2.18 2.52 7.91
CA VAL A 115 -3.24 3.46 7.50
C VAL A 115 -2.70 4.66 6.71
N ARG A 116 -1.49 5.15 7.01
CA ARG A 116 -0.93 6.33 6.34
C ARG A 116 -0.50 6.02 4.91
N ALA A 117 0.21 4.90 4.73
CA ALA A 117 0.59 4.39 3.41
C ALA A 117 -0.65 4.08 2.56
N TRP A 118 -1.67 3.43 3.16
CA TRP A 118 -2.94 3.19 2.50
C TRP A 118 -3.62 4.49 2.05
N GLN A 119 -3.67 5.53 2.90
CA GLN A 119 -4.29 6.82 2.55
C GLN A 119 -3.59 7.47 1.35
N PHE A 120 -2.26 7.54 1.38
CA PHE A 120 -1.47 8.12 0.31
C PHE A 120 -1.64 7.34 -1.00
N LEU A 121 -1.42 6.02 -0.97
CA LEU A 121 -1.48 5.20 -2.18
C LEU A 121 -2.89 5.11 -2.76
N SER A 122 -3.93 5.04 -1.92
CA SER A 122 -5.33 5.11 -2.35
C SER A 122 -5.63 6.44 -3.04
N TYR A 123 -5.15 7.55 -2.47
CA TYR A 123 -5.34 8.88 -3.06
C TYR A 123 -4.74 8.96 -4.46
N VAL A 124 -3.50 8.51 -4.62
CA VAL A 124 -2.80 8.49 -5.91
C VAL A 124 -3.54 7.60 -6.91
N ALA A 125 -3.91 6.38 -6.54
CA ALA A 125 -4.63 5.47 -7.42
C ALA A 125 -6.02 6.01 -7.83
N ASN A 126 -6.77 6.59 -6.89
CA ASN A 126 -8.09 7.14 -7.16
C ASN A 126 -8.02 8.40 -8.04
N LEU A 127 -7.02 9.24 -7.83
CA LEU A 127 -6.77 10.40 -8.68
C LEU A 127 -6.39 9.98 -10.10
N ALA A 128 -5.54 8.96 -10.25
CA ALA A 128 -5.18 8.42 -11.55
C ALA A 128 -6.40 7.84 -12.29
N ARG A 129 -7.27 7.13 -11.57
CA ARG A 129 -8.52 6.58 -12.11
C ARG A 129 -9.51 7.67 -12.52
N SER A 130 -9.66 8.73 -11.73
CA SER A 130 -10.58 9.85 -12.03
C SER A 130 -10.09 10.74 -13.18
N SER A 131 -8.77 10.89 -13.33
CA SER A 131 -8.17 11.65 -14.43
C SER A 131 -8.31 10.97 -15.80
N GLY A 132 -8.60 9.66 -15.84
CA GLY A 132 -8.60 8.87 -17.08
C GLY A 132 -7.21 8.65 -17.69
N LEU A 133 -6.14 9.10 -17.02
CA LEU A 133 -4.76 8.95 -17.51
C LEU A 133 -4.27 7.50 -17.40
N VAL A 134 -4.89 6.70 -16.53
CA VAL A 134 -4.46 5.34 -16.18
C VAL A 134 -5.64 4.37 -16.27
N GLY A 135 -6.10 4.12 -17.49
CA GLY A 135 -7.23 3.25 -17.79
C GLY A 135 -8.14 3.87 -18.85
N GLY A 136 -8.38 3.16 -19.96
CA GLY A 136 -8.96 3.76 -21.17
C GLY A 136 -10.30 4.48 -20.99
N ARG A 137 -11.10 4.16 -19.95
CA ARG A 137 -12.28 4.96 -19.57
C ARG A 137 -12.15 5.41 -18.11
N PRO A 138 -12.33 6.71 -17.82
CA PRO A 138 -12.55 7.18 -16.45
C PRO A 138 -13.68 6.35 -15.82
N TRP A 139 -13.52 5.94 -14.57
CA TRP A 139 -14.58 5.25 -13.87
C TRP A 139 -15.77 6.20 -13.68
N ASP A 140 -16.97 5.79 -14.14
CA ASP A 140 -18.18 6.63 -14.18
C ASP A 140 -18.76 6.96 -12.79
N GLY A 141 -18.27 6.30 -11.74
CA GLY A 141 -18.60 6.67 -10.36
C GLY A 141 -17.77 7.86 -9.90
N SER A 142 -18.36 8.76 -9.10
CA SER A 142 -17.57 9.75 -8.35
C SER A 142 -16.67 8.99 -7.36
N ALA A 143 -15.46 8.63 -7.81
CA ALA A 143 -14.48 8.01 -6.94
C ALA A 143 -14.09 9.05 -5.89
N ASP A 144 -14.53 8.84 -4.66
CA ASP A 144 -14.03 9.58 -3.52
C ASP A 144 -12.51 9.41 -3.51
N LEU A 145 -11.77 10.51 -3.69
CA LEU A 145 -10.31 10.46 -3.73
C LEU A 145 -9.75 9.92 -2.41
N GLU A 146 -10.49 10.12 -1.31
CA GLU A 146 -10.09 9.71 0.04
C GLU A 146 -11.21 8.90 0.70
N PRO A 147 -11.36 7.62 0.33
CA PRO A 147 -12.44 6.80 0.83
C PRO A 147 -12.38 6.68 2.36
N LYS A 148 -13.55 6.57 2.99
CA LYS A 148 -13.63 6.34 4.44
C LYS A 148 -12.99 5.01 4.81
N GLN A 149 -12.22 5.02 5.89
CA GLN A 149 -11.61 3.81 6.45
C GLN A 149 -12.71 2.84 6.91
N SER A 150 -12.84 1.75 6.18
CA SER A 150 -13.72 0.61 6.46
C SER A 150 -13.16 -0.59 5.70
N PRO A 151 -13.34 -1.84 6.16
CA PRO A 151 -12.71 -3.00 5.53
C PRO A 151 -12.89 -3.08 4.02
N ALA A 152 -14.10 -2.79 3.51
CA ALA A 152 -14.44 -2.76 2.08
C ALA A 152 -13.66 -1.74 1.22
N ASN A 153 -13.00 -0.75 1.83
CA ASN A 153 -12.30 0.33 1.15
C ASN A 153 -10.78 0.28 1.35
N MET A 154 -10.24 -0.79 1.96
CA MET A 154 -8.83 -0.86 2.33
C MET A 154 -7.92 -1.36 1.18
N GLN A 155 -8.48 -1.71 0.02
CA GLN A 155 -7.72 -2.19 -1.13
C GLN A 155 -7.12 -1.02 -1.93
N VAL A 156 -5.83 -1.13 -2.25
CA VAL A 156 -5.14 -0.32 -3.26
C VAL A 156 -4.83 -1.20 -4.47
N ASP A 157 -5.19 -0.73 -5.66
CA ASP A 157 -4.89 -1.44 -6.91
C ASP A 157 -3.47 -1.11 -7.37
N GLY A 158 -2.55 -2.06 -7.16
CA GLY A 158 -1.15 -1.93 -7.54
C GLY A 158 -0.92 -1.81 -9.05
N ASP A 159 -1.82 -2.33 -9.90
CA ASP A 159 -1.68 -2.23 -11.36
C ASP A 159 -1.90 -0.80 -11.84
N ILE A 160 -2.78 -0.05 -11.17
CA ILE A 160 -2.96 1.38 -11.44
C ILE A 160 -1.67 2.13 -11.06
N LEU A 161 -1.13 1.86 -9.88
CA LEU A 161 0.12 2.49 -9.44
C LEU A 161 1.29 2.18 -10.37
N LYS A 162 1.41 0.92 -10.82
CA LYS A 162 2.43 0.51 -11.79
C LYS A 162 2.35 1.30 -13.08
N ARG A 163 1.15 1.48 -13.63
CA ARG A 163 0.97 2.28 -14.86
C ARG A 163 1.28 3.78 -14.65
N ILE A 164 1.07 4.33 -13.45
CA ILE A 164 1.49 5.71 -13.13
C ILE A 164 3.01 5.82 -13.22
N LEU A 165 3.72 4.87 -12.62
CA LEU A 165 5.18 4.80 -12.58
C LEU A 165 5.78 4.55 -13.97
N GLU A 166 5.26 3.60 -14.74
CA GLU A 166 5.78 3.26 -16.08
C GLU A 166 5.61 4.37 -17.13
N ASN A 167 4.68 5.30 -16.90
CA ASN A 167 4.29 6.31 -17.90
C ASN A 167 4.48 7.75 -17.43
N ASP A 168 5.20 7.96 -16.32
CA ASP A 168 5.49 9.27 -15.74
C ASP A 168 4.25 10.20 -15.69
N LYS A 169 3.18 9.72 -15.01
CA LYS A 169 1.86 10.39 -15.01
C LYS A 169 1.57 11.36 -13.86
N LEU A 170 2.38 11.44 -12.81
CA LEU A 170 2.09 12.27 -11.64
C LEU A 170 2.06 13.76 -12.01
N GLU A 171 3.04 14.24 -12.78
CA GLU A 171 3.09 15.63 -13.25
C GLU A 171 1.85 16.00 -14.05
N ALA A 172 1.45 15.10 -14.96
CA ALA A 172 0.27 15.27 -15.80
C ALA A 172 -1.02 15.31 -14.96
N MET A 173 -1.13 14.47 -13.93
CA MET A 173 -2.28 14.47 -13.00
C MET A 173 -2.43 15.81 -12.28
N PHE A 174 -1.32 16.47 -11.92
CA PHE A 174 -1.34 17.76 -11.22
C PHE A 174 -1.17 18.98 -12.13
N GLY A 175 -1.01 18.77 -13.44
CA GLY A 175 -0.74 19.84 -14.42
C GLY A 175 0.55 20.61 -14.14
N ILE A 176 1.57 19.94 -13.57
CA ILE A 176 2.89 20.53 -13.34
C ILE A 176 3.54 20.80 -14.72
N GLY A 177 4.15 21.98 -14.89
CA GLY A 177 4.65 22.44 -16.18
C GLY A 177 3.59 22.99 -17.15
N HIS A 178 2.32 22.97 -16.76
CA HIS A 178 1.20 23.51 -17.54
C HIS A 178 0.34 24.50 -16.72
N ARG A 179 -0.71 25.06 -17.32
CA ARG A 179 -1.64 25.96 -16.61
C ARG A 179 -2.46 25.18 -15.59
N GLN A 180 -2.07 25.26 -14.32
CA GLN A 180 -2.79 24.62 -13.22
C GLN A 180 -4.15 25.26 -12.97
N THR A 181 -5.18 24.42 -12.81
CA THR A 181 -6.49 24.83 -12.29
C THR A 181 -6.44 24.95 -10.76
N ASP A 182 -7.41 25.63 -10.16
CA ASP A 182 -7.51 25.68 -8.69
C ASP A 182 -7.77 24.31 -8.07
N GLU A 183 -8.42 23.41 -8.82
CA GLU A 183 -8.62 22.01 -8.40
C GLU A 183 -7.30 21.25 -8.36
N ASN A 184 -6.49 21.33 -9.42
CA ASN A 184 -5.18 20.68 -9.45
C ASN A 184 -4.28 21.17 -8.31
N LYS A 185 -4.32 22.46 -7.97
CA LYS A 185 -3.57 23.02 -6.84
C LYS A 185 -4.03 22.45 -5.50
N ARG A 186 -5.35 22.30 -5.30
CA ARG A 186 -5.91 21.69 -4.09
C ARG A 186 -5.51 20.22 -3.99
N GLN A 187 -5.62 19.48 -5.09
CA GLN A 187 -5.24 18.08 -5.16
C GLN A 187 -3.75 17.88 -4.90
N PHE A 188 -2.89 18.68 -5.52
CA PHE A 188 -1.46 18.62 -5.29
C PHE A 188 -1.09 18.98 -3.83
N LYS A 189 -1.73 20.00 -3.25
CA LYS A 189 -1.53 20.32 -1.83
C LYS A 189 -1.91 19.13 -0.93
N ARG A 190 -3.02 18.45 -1.23
CA ARG A 190 -3.46 17.28 -0.47
C ARG A 190 -2.49 16.11 -0.63
N PHE A 191 -2.00 15.88 -1.84
CA PHE A 191 -0.96 14.91 -2.15
C PHE A 191 0.30 15.12 -1.30
N CYS A 192 0.84 16.34 -1.25
CA CYS A 192 1.99 16.68 -0.41
C CYS A 192 1.74 16.36 1.07
N MET A 193 0.59 16.75 1.61
CA MET A 193 0.23 16.48 3.01
C MET A 193 0.16 14.98 3.32
N LEU A 194 -0.35 14.17 2.39
CA LEU A 194 -0.45 12.72 2.56
C LEU A 194 0.94 12.05 2.44
N LEU A 195 1.78 12.52 1.51
CA LEU A 195 3.15 12.06 1.37
C LEU A 195 3.96 12.35 2.65
N GLU A 196 3.92 13.58 3.14
CA GLU A 196 4.58 13.98 4.40
C GLU A 196 4.09 13.16 5.59
N SER A 197 2.79 12.87 5.66
CA SER A 197 2.20 12.02 6.70
C SER A 197 2.72 10.57 6.64
N MET A 198 2.84 10.01 5.43
CA MET A 198 3.40 8.67 5.22
C MET A 198 4.86 8.59 5.68
N HIS A 199 5.65 9.63 5.42
CA HIS A 199 7.05 9.77 5.86
C HIS A 199 7.22 10.19 7.33
N GLU A 200 6.13 10.36 8.07
CA GLU A 200 6.13 10.81 9.48
C GLU A 200 6.84 12.15 9.69
N GLY A 201 6.84 13.03 8.67
CA GLY A 201 7.54 14.31 8.72
C GLY A 201 9.06 14.24 8.49
N ASN A 202 9.61 13.09 8.10
CA ASN A 202 11.02 12.94 7.72
C ASN A 202 11.32 13.41 6.28
N LEU A 203 10.33 13.95 5.59
CA LEU A 203 10.49 14.50 4.24
C LEU A 203 11.07 15.91 4.31
N GLU A 204 12.06 16.20 3.47
CA GLU A 204 12.53 17.58 3.28
C GLU A 204 11.43 18.42 2.64
N THR A 205 10.92 19.40 3.39
CA THR A 205 9.90 20.32 2.89
C THR A 205 10.52 21.27 1.87
N SER A 206 10.04 21.22 0.63
CA SER A 206 10.49 22.09 -0.47
C SER A 206 9.33 22.96 -0.98
N HIS A 207 9.66 24.10 -1.59
CA HIS A 207 8.67 24.86 -2.36
C HIS A 207 8.55 24.40 -3.81
N ASP A 208 9.49 23.57 -4.27
CA ASP A 208 9.48 23.01 -5.62
C ASP A 208 8.56 21.77 -5.68
N PRO A 209 7.48 21.80 -6.50
CA PRO A 209 6.61 20.65 -6.72
C PRO A 209 7.35 19.40 -7.17
N ASN A 210 8.44 19.54 -7.92
CA ASN A 210 9.17 18.41 -8.49
C ASN A 210 9.78 17.52 -7.41
N VAL A 211 10.22 18.09 -6.28
CA VAL A 211 10.79 17.30 -5.17
C VAL A 211 9.78 16.30 -4.61
N TYR A 212 8.51 16.71 -4.46
CA TYR A 212 7.45 15.80 -4.00
C TYR A 212 7.08 14.74 -5.03
N ILE A 213 7.15 15.08 -6.32
CA ILE A 213 6.86 14.16 -7.41
C ILE A 213 7.95 13.10 -7.53
N GLU A 214 9.22 13.52 -7.54
CA GLU A 214 10.38 12.63 -7.56
C GLU A 214 10.36 11.68 -6.35
N GLN A 215 10.12 12.20 -5.15
CA GLN A 215 9.99 11.35 -3.97
C GLN A 215 8.86 10.33 -4.12
N ALA A 216 7.69 10.74 -4.60
CA ALA A 216 6.57 9.83 -4.77
C ALA A 216 6.87 8.74 -5.81
N TYR A 217 7.60 9.06 -6.88
CA TYR A 217 8.08 8.03 -7.81
C TYR A 217 9.04 7.05 -7.17
N ASP A 218 9.99 7.54 -6.37
CA ASP A 218 10.92 6.69 -5.62
C ASP A 218 10.17 5.76 -4.66
N ASP A 219 9.19 6.27 -3.92
CA ASP A 219 8.38 5.49 -2.99
C ASP A 219 7.52 4.43 -3.71
N LEU A 220 6.84 4.82 -4.79
CA LEU A 220 6.08 3.90 -5.64
C LEU A 220 6.98 2.80 -6.19
N GLY A 221 8.20 3.15 -6.63
CA GLY A 221 9.21 2.21 -7.08
C GLY A 221 9.62 1.21 -6.00
N VAL A 222 9.67 1.61 -4.73
CA VAL A 222 9.98 0.72 -3.60
C VAL A 222 8.83 -0.27 -3.33
N PHE A 223 7.58 0.17 -3.37
CA PHE A 223 6.40 -0.71 -3.23
C PHE A 223 6.27 -1.70 -4.38
N LEU A 224 6.48 -1.25 -5.62
CA LEU A 224 6.20 -2.02 -6.84
C LEU A 224 7.38 -2.85 -7.35
N ARG A 225 8.57 -2.70 -6.76
CA ARG A 225 9.78 -3.43 -7.16
C ARG A 225 9.65 -4.96 -7.32
N PRO A 226 8.84 -5.68 -6.52
CA PRO A 226 8.65 -7.12 -6.70
C PRO A 226 7.96 -7.51 -8.02
N VAL A 227 7.30 -6.56 -8.68
CA VAL A 227 6.43 -6.78 -9.85
C VAL A 227 6.86 -5.97 -11.08
N ILE A 228 8.05 -5.37 -11.05
CA ILE A 228 8.67 -4.60 -12.15
C ILE A 228 9.91 -5.32 -12.65
#